data_AF-A0A1I7BBD4-F1
#
_entry.id   AF-A0A1I7BBD4-F1
#
_cell.length_a   1.000
_cell.length_b   1.000
_cell.length_c   1.000
_cell.angle_alpha   90.00
_cell.angle_beta   90.00
_cell.angle_gamma   90.00
#
_symmetry.space_group_name_H-M   'P 1'
#
loop_
_entity.id
_entity.type
_entity.pdbx_description
1 polymer ?
#
loop_
_entity_poly.entity_id
_entity_poly.type
_entity_poly.pdbx_seq_one_letter_code
_entity_poly.pdbx_strand_id
1 'polypeptide(L)'
;MGLSDQNLKESKNYRIMIDSEGIGHIRILRRINLRTLMEIFKDLYMELKKNPEKSPHMRIYVSPSIYEEMSDNMKYFHEFAVSCMDGTFELIIIS
;
A
#
# COMPACT_ATOMS: atom_id res chain seq x y z
N MET A 1 -7.15 -25.67 1.85
CA MET A 1 -7.21 -25.19 0.45
C MET A 1 -6.61 -23.80 0.43
N GLY A 2 -5.46 -23.64 -0.22
CA GLY A 2 -4.64 -22.43 -0.13
C GLY A 2 -5.29 -21.26 -0.85
N LEU A 3 -5.45 -20.14 -0.14
CA LEU A 3 -5.79 -18.85 -0.72
C LEU A 3 -4.57 -18.39 -1.50
N SER A 4 -4.62 -18.55 -2.82
CA SER A 4 -3.62 -18.08 -3.77
C SER A 4 -3.50 -16.56 -3.68
N ASP A 5 -2.28 -16.05 -3.51
CA ASP A 5 -1.95 -14.63 -3.59
C ASP A 5 -2.62 -13.99 -4.83
N GLN A 6 -3.51 -13.03 -4.60
CA GLN A 6 -4.18 -12.33 -5.70
C GLN A 6 -3.34 -11.12 -6.09
N ASN A 7 -2.67 -11.23 -7.23
CA ASN A 7 -2.01 -10.08 -7.87
C ASN A 7 -3.07 -9.15 -8.46
N LEU A 8 -3.32 -8.02 -7.80
CA LEU A 8 -4.31 -7.03 -8.23
C LEU A 8 -3.80 -6.16 -9.38
N LYS A 9 -2.53 -5.73 -9.33
CA LYS A 9 -1.97 -4.77 -10.28
C LYS A 9 -0.45 -4.76 -10.24
N GLU A 10 0.17 -4.80 -11.41
CA GLU A 10 1.62 -4.64 -11.56
C GLU A 10 1.95 -3.56 -12.60
N SER A 11 2.96 -2.75 -12.32
CA SER A 11 3.60 -1.86 -13.28
C SER A 11 5.12 -1.89 -13.13
N LYS A 12 5.84 -1.20 -14.02
CA LYS A 12 7.29 -1.02 -13.89
C LYS A 12 7.71 -0.25 -12.62
N ASN A 13 6.77 0.46 -11.97
CA ASN A 13 7.05 1.35 -10.86
C ASN A 13 6.53 0.82 -9.51
N TYR A 14 5.56 -0.09 -9.52
CA TYR A 14 4.97 -0.63 -8.28
C TYR A 14 4.30 -1.98 -8.51
N ARG A 15 4.09 -2.72 -7.41
CA ARG A 15 3.32 -3.97 -7.37
C ARG A 15 2.28 -3.92 -6.25
N ILE A 16 1.11 -4.50 -6.52
CA ILE A 16 0.01 -4.60 -5.56
C ILE A 16 -0.46 -6.05 -5.48
N MET A 17 -0.60 -6.57 -4.26
CA MET A 17 -1.14 -7.90 -3.99
C MET A 17 -1.96 -7.89 -2.70
N ILE A 18 -2.91 -8.81 -2.58
CA ILE A 18 -3.53 -9.18 -1.30
C ILE A 18 -3.06 -10.59 -0.96
N ASP A 19 -2.51 -10.75 0.23
CA ASP A 19 -2.03 -12.05 0.71
C ASP A 19 -3.17 -12.94 1.22
N SER A 20 -2.82 -14.18 1.59
CA SER A 20 -3.78 -15.14 2.14
C SER A 20 -4.42 -14.72 3.48
N GLU A 21 -3.81 -13.78 4.23
CA GLU A 21 -4.36 -13.24 5.47
C GLU A 21 -5.35 -12.10 5.22
N GLY A 22 -5.41 -11.59 3.98
CA GLY A 22 -6.23 -10.45 3.59
C GLY A 22 -5.54 -9.11 3.83
N ILE A 23 -4.20 -9.09 3.91
CA ILE A 23 -3.40 -7.87 4.02
C ILE A 23 -3.08 -7.39 2.61
N GLY A 24 -3.29 -6.09 2.37
CA GLY A 24 -2.91 -5.45 1.13
C GLY A 24 -1.46 -4.99 1.14
N HIS A 25 -0.69 -5.37 0.13
CA HIS A 25 0.72 -4.99 0.01
C HIS A 25 0.92 -4.10 -1.22
N ILE A 26 1.61 -2.98 -1.03
CA ILE A 26 2.05 -2.10 -2.10
C ILE A 26 3.58 -2.04 -2.04
N ARG A 27 4.26 -2.53 -3.08
CA ARG A 27 5.72 -2.40 -3.20
C ARG A 27 6.06 -1.34 -4.23
N ILE A 28 6.70 -0.26 -3.81
CA ILE A 28 7.22 0.79 -4.69
C ILE A 28 8.59 0.36 -5.21
N LEU A 29 8.71 0.23 -6.53
CA LEU A 29 9.94 -0.21 -7.22
C LEU A 29 10.72 0.96 -7.80
N ARG A 30 10.03 2.06 -8.13
CA ARG A 30 10.60 3.31 -8.68
C ARG A 30 9.80 4.49 -8.17
N ARG A 31 10.39 5.68 -8.20
CA ARG A 31 9.71 6.94 -7.85
C ARG A 31 8.36 7.05 -8.56
N ILE A 32 7.32 7.36 -7.79
CA ILE A 32 5.99 7.69 -8.28
C ILE A 32 5.59 9.07 -7.75
N ASN A 33 4.65 9.75 -8.42
CA ASN A 33 4.11 10.99 -7.90
C ASN A 33 3.01 10.70 -6.85
N LEU A 34 2.67 11.73 -6.05
CA LEU A 34 1.67 11.61 -5.00
C LEU A 34 0.29 11.17 -5.53
N ARG A 35 -0.12 11.67 -6.70
CA ARG A 35 -1.39 11.29 -7.32
C ARG A 35 -1.47 9.78 -7.57
N THR A 36 -0.42 9.19 -8.15
CA THR A 36 -0.34 7.74 -8.37
C THR A 36 -0.38 6.98 -7.06
N LEU A 37 0.32 7.43 -6.02
CA LEU A 37 0.30 6.83 -4.70
C LEU A 37 -1.12 6.82 -4.10
N MET A 38 -1.83 7.95 -4.18
CA MET A 38 -3.21 8.05 -3.70
C MET A 38 -4.17 7.15 -4.47
N GLU A 39 -4.04 7.07 -5.79
CA GLU A 39 -4.89 6.23 -6.65
C GLU A 39 -4.70 4.73 -6.33
N ILE A 40 -3.45 4.24 -6.30
CA ILE A 40 -3.19 2.81 -5.99
C ILE A 40 -3.62 2.44 -4.59
N PHE A 41 -3.44 3.36 -3.64
CA PHE A 41 -3.83 3.17 -2.27
C PHE A 41 -5.36 3.09 -2.12
N LYS A 42 -6.08 4.04 -2.74
CA LYS A 42 -7.54 4.06 -2.73
C LYS A 42 -8.12 2.79 -3.34
N ASP A 43 -7.61 2.37 -4.48
CA ASP A 43 -8.06 1.15 -5.17
C ASP A 43 -7.92 -0.07 -4.24
N LEU A 44 -6.75 -0.23 -3.60
CA LEU A 44 -6.50 -1.34 -2.69
C LEU A 44 -7.37 -1.28 -1.42
N TYR A 45 -7.49 -0.12 -0.79
CA TYR A 45 -8.32 0.04 0.40
C TYR A 45 -9.79 -0.29 0.15
N MET A 46 -10.33 0.15 -0.99
CA MET A 46 -11.71 -0.17 -1.39
C MET A 46 -11.89 -1.66 -1.65
N GLU A 47 -10.88 -2.34 -2.20
CA GLU A 47 -10.92 -3.80 -2.37
C GLU A 47 -10.94 -4.52 -1.02
N LEU A 48 -10.07 -4.13 -0.08
CA LEU A 48 -10.03 -4.69 1.27
C LEU A 48 -11.35 -4.48 2.02
N LYS A 49 -11.98 -3.31 1.86
CA LYS A 49 -13.29 -3.00 2.46
C LYS A 49 -14.44 -3.89 1.97
N LYS A 50 -14.28 -4.62 0.87
CA LYS A 50 -15.32 -5.58 0.43
C LYS A 50 -15.47 -6.75 1.38
N ASN A 51 -14.49 -7.00 2.25
CA ASN A 51 -14.59 -7.97 3.33
C ASN A 51 -14.97 -7.26 4.65
N PRO A 52 -16.25 -7.22 5.03
CA PRO A 52 -16.71 -6.47 6.20
C PRO A 52 -16.28 -7.10 7.54
N GLU A 53 -15.82 -8.36 7.54
CA GLU A 53 -15.40 -9.05 8.76
C GLU A 53 -13.97 -8.69 9.20
N LYS A 54 -13.21 -8.01 8.33
CA LYS A 54 -11.83 -7.62 8.60
C LYS A 54 -11.65 -6.12 8.42
N SER A 55 -11.01 -5.48 9.41
CA SER A 55 -10.53 -4.12 9.25
C SER A 55 -9.45 -4.10 8.16
N PRO A 56 -9.50 -3.15 7.19
CA PRO A 56 -8.49 -3.05 6.15
C PRO A 56 -7.08 -2.89 6.74
N HIS A 57 -6.18 -3.79 6.34
CA HIS A 57 -4.77 -3.73 6.74
C HIS A 57 -3.91 -3.61 5.48
N MET A 58 -3.07 -2.58 5.42
CA MET A 58 -2.17 -2.34 4.30
C MET A 58 -0.72 -2.07 4.74
N ARG A 59 0.21 -2.54 3.91
CA ARG A 59 1.65 -2.34 4.06
C ARG A 59 2.23 -1.74 2.80
N ILE A 60 2.96 -0.63 2.92
CA ILE A 60 3.75 -0.07 1.83
C ILE A 60 5.23 -0.39 2.05
N TYR A 61 5.86 -0.94 1.03
CA TYR A 61 7.28 -1.24 1.00
C TYR A 61 8.01 -0.28 0.07
N VAL A 62 9.06 0.36 0.56
CA VAL A 62 9.85 1.32 -0.20
C VAL A 62 11.34 1.15 0.14
N SER A 63 12.24 1.27 -0.84
CA SER A 63 13.68 1.28 -0.56
C SER A 63 14.11 2.61 0.06
N PRO A 64 15.20 2.67 0.85
CA PRO A 64 15.72 3.91 1.42
C PRO A 64 15.90 5.02 0.38
N SER A 65 16.48 4.70 -0.78
CA SER A 65 16.70 5.66 -1.87
C SER A 65 15.42 6.31 -2.37
N ILE A 66 14.36 5.52 -2.60
CA ILE A 66 13.07 6.03 -3.06
C ILE A 66 12.37 6.80 -1.94
N TYR A 67 12.50 6.33 -0.69
CA TYR A 67 11.93 7.01 0.46
C TYR A 67 12.54 8.39 0.65
N GLU A 68 13.85 8.55 0.56
CA GLU A 68 14.54 9.84 0.64
C GLU A 68 14.05 10.80 -0.46
N GLU A 69 13.98 10.33 -1.71
CA GLU A 69 13.49 11.13 -2.86
C GLU A 69 12.03 11.57 -2.74
N MET A 70 11.20 10.80 -2.02
CA MET A 70 9.76 11.04 -1.85
C MET A 70 9.38 11.53 -0.45
N SER A 71 10.36 11.74 0.43
CA SER A 71 10.21 11.65 1.88
C SER A 71 9.05 12.48 2.44
N ASP A 72 8.96 13.76 2.07
CA ASP A 72 7.90 14.63 2.58
C ASP A 72 6.51 14.14 2.13
N ASN A 73 6.32 13.88 0.84
CA ASN A 73 5.03 13.43 0.31
C ASN A 73 4.59 12.08 0.88
N MET A 74 5.53 11.14 1.06
CA MET A 74 5.23 9.81 1.61
C MET A 74 4.90 9.88 3.10
N LYS A 75 5.63 10.71 3.87
CA LYS A 75 5.36 10.95 5.29
C LYS A 75 4.01 11.61 5.49
N TYR A 76 3.73 12.72 4.79
CA TYR A 76 2.45 13.41 4.88
C TYR A 76 1.28 12.50 4.47
N PHE A 77 1.47 11.70 3.42
CA PHE A 77 0.46 10.74 3.00
C PHE A 77 0.22 9.67 4.08
N HIS A 78 1.28 9.15 4.69
CA HIS A 78 1.16 8.14 5.76
C HIS A 78 0.46 8.68 7.01
N GLU A 79 0.84 9.87 7.48
CA GLU A 79 0.19 10.52 8.61
C GLU A 79 -1.29 10.84 8.33
N PHE A 80 -1.59 11.31 7.11
CA PHE A 80 -2.96 11.54 6.67
C PHE A 80 -3.78 10.23 6.64
N ALA A 81 -3.21 9.17 6.07
CA ALA A 81 -3.85 7.86 6.00
C ALA A 81 -4.15 7.32 7.40
N VAL A 82 -3.16 7.26 8.29
CA VAL A 82 -3.32 6.76 9.66
C VAL A 82 -4.35 7.56 10.47
N SER A 83 -4.44 8.88 10.25
CA SER A 83 -5.37 9.73 11.01
C SER A 83 -6.83 9.65 10.55
N CYS A 84 -7.06 9.36 9.28
CA CYS A 84 -8.40 9.47 8.68
C CYS A 84 -9.07 8.12 8.41
N MET A 85 -8.34 7.01 8.44
CA MET A 85 -8.86 5.72 8.01
C MET A 85 -9.16 4.78 9.17
N ASP A 86 -10.26 4.07 9.04
CA ASP A 86 -10.62 2.94 9.88
C ASP A 86 -9.90 1.68 9.37
N GLY A 87 -8.60 1.56 9.70
CA GLY A 87 -7.73 0.51 9.20
C GLY A 87 -6.30 0.61 9.74
N THR A 88 -5.50 -0.43 9.51
CA THR A 88 -4.08 -0.45 9.86
C THR A 88 -3.23 -0.11 8.64
N PHE A 89 -2.30 0.83 8.81
CA PHE A 89 -1.42 1.27 7.73
C PHE A 89 0.05 1.36 8.15
N GLU A 90 0.87 0.52 7.55
CA GLU A 90 2.30 0.42 7.85
C GLU A 90 3.15 0.89 6.66
N LEU A 91 4.14 1.74 6.94
CA LEU A 91 5.18 2.10 5.98
C LEU A 91 6.49 1.40 6.39
N ILE A 92 6.98 0.52 5.52
CA ILE A 92 8.11 -0.35 5.75
C ILE A 92 9.23 0.03 4.78
N ILE A 93 10.37 0.47 5.32
CA ILE A 93 11.57 0.75 4.55
C ILE A 93 12.38 -0.54 4.43
N ILE A 94 12.54 -1.06 3.21
CA ILE A 94 13.21 -2.34 2.94
C ILE A 94 14.62 -2.12 2.40
N SER A 95 15.60 -2.80 2.99
CA SER A 95 17.01 -2.80 2.55
C SER A 95 17.24 -3.60 1.27
#